data_AF-A0AAW4BHE9-F1
#
_entry.id   AF-A0AAW4BHE9-F1
#
_cell.length_a   1.000
_cell.length_b   1.000
_cell.length_c   1.000
_cell.angle_alpha   90.00
_cell.angle_beta   90.00
_cell.angle_gamma   90.00
#
_symmetry.space_group_name_H-M   'P 1'
#
loop_
_entity.id
_entity.type
_entity.pdbx_description
1 polymer ?
#
loop_
_entity_poly.entity_id
_entity_poly.type
_entity_poly.pdbx_seq_one_letter_code
_entity_poly.pdbx_strand_id
1 'polypeptide(L)'
;LQVAAARLLGYQWPAELDPEMELAPEMREVMKKNADFAGLIDDDGIVCIPAVRGEKTAAKRLEAILHKAYGDEWTSSVEQNLLKAVKAKDLESWLRDKFFDQHSKLFQHRP
;
A
#
# COMPACT_ATOMS: atom_id res chain seq x y z
N LEU A 1 2.97 3.96 3.67
CA LEU A 1 1.53 3.71 3.90
C LEU A 1 0.67 4.01 2.67
N GLN A 2 0.64 5.25 2.14
CA GLN A 2 -0.13 5.60 0.93
C GLN A 2 0.18 4.68 -0.27
N VAL A 3 1.46 4.44 -0.57
CA VAL A 3 1.91 3.53 -1.63
C VAL A 3 1.41 2.09 -1.42
N ALA A 4 1.45 1.59 -0.19
CA ALA A 4 0.96 0.25 0.14
C ALA A 4 -0.56 0.13 -0.03
N ALA A 5 -1.31 1.20 0.30
CA ALA A 5 -2.75 1.26 0.06
C ALA A 5 -3.07 1.28 -1.45
N ALA A 6 -2.33 2.07 -2.24
CA ALA A 6 -2.49 2.08 -3.69
C ALA A 6 -2.22 0.70 -4.30
N ARG A 7 -1.12 0.02 -3.89
CA ARG A 7 -0.83 -1.34 -4.35
C ARG A 7 -1.93 -2.33 -3.93
N LEU A 8 -2.42 -2.25 -2.70
CA LEU A 8 -3.52 -3.08 -2.22
C LEU A 8 -4.78 -2.91 -3.07
N LEU A 9 -5.08 -1.69 -3.53
CA LEU A 9 -6.21 -1.38 -4.44
C LEU A 9 -5.93 -1.75 -5.90
N GLY A 10 -4.85 -2.49 -6.19
CA GLY A 10 -4.52 -2.95 -7.53
C GLY A 10 -3.78 -1.92 -8.39
N TYR A 11 -3.33 -0.79 -7.85
CA TYR A 11 -2.54 0.16 -8.62
C TYR A 11 -1.22 -0.46 -9.07
N GLN A 12 -0.95 -0.34 -10.37
CA GLN A 12 0.31 -0.74 -11.00
C GLN A 12 1.00 0.52 -11.52
N TRP A 13 2.30 0.63 -11.25
CA TRP A 13 3.08 1.77 -11.71
C TRP A 13 3.24 1.67 -13.23
N PRO A 14 3.31 2.80 -13.96
CA PRO A 14 3.51 2.78 -15.41
C PRO A 14 4.69 1.90 -15.85
N ALA A 15 5.78 1.91 -15.08
CA ALA A 15 6.97 1.08 -15.28
C ALA A 15 6.73 -0.44 -15.19
N GLU A 16 5.63 -0.90 -14.59
CA GLU A 16 5.24 -2.31 -14.58
C GLU A 16 4.46 -2.72 -15.83
N LEU A 17 3.82 -1.75 -16.50
CA LEU A 17 2.90 -1.99 -17.61
C LEU A 17 3.52 -1.66 -18.97
N ASP A 18 4.49 -0.75 -19.00
CA ASP A 18 5.16 -0.29 -20.21
C ASP A 18 6.59 -0.87 -20.29
N PRO A 19 6.79 -1.97 -21.06
CA PRO A 19 8.11 -2.57 -21.24
C PRO A 19 9.06 -1.70 -22.08
N GLU A 20 8.52 -0.75 -22.85
CA GLU A 20 9.30 0.15 -23.70
C GLU A 20 9.74 1.41 -22.94
N MET A 21 9.18 1.67 -21.75
CA MET A 21 9.56 2.79 -20.89
C MET A 21 11.08 2.82 -20.66
N GLU A 22 11.67 4.00 -20.93
CA GLU A 22 13.09 4.25 -20.68
C GLU A 22 13.37 4.24 -19.17
N LEU A 23 14.01 3.16 -18.71
CA LEU A 23 14.40 2.96 -17.32
C LEU A 23 15.82 2.43 -17.26
N ALA A 24 16.55 2.82 -16.22
CA ALA A 24 17.82 2.19 -15.89
C ALA A 24 17.62 0.66 -15.71
N PRO A 25 18.55 -0.20 -16.18
CA PRO A 25 18.43 -1.64 -16.06
C PRO A 25 18.15 -2.12 -14.62
N GLU A 26 18.79 -1.50 -13.62
CA GLU A 26 18.62 -1.81 -12.21
C GLU A 26 17.19 -1.54 -11.74
N MET A 27 16.57 -0.47 -12.25
CA MET A 27 15.18 -0.14 -11.92
C MET A 27 14.21 -1.17 -12.48
N ARG A 28 14.48 -1.74 -13.67
CA ARG A 28 13.66 -2.82 -14.22
C ARG A 28 13.71 -4.07 -13.34
N GLU A 29 14.88 -4.41 -12.80
CA GLU A 29 14.99 -5.53 -11.84
C GLU A 29 14.26 -5.25 -10.54
N VAL A 30 14.24 -4.00 -10.06
CA VAL A 30 13.43 -3.62 -8.89
C VAL A 30 11.92 -3.73 -9.21
N MET A 31 11.47 -3.27 -10.38
CA MET A 31 10.05 -3.34 -10.76
C MET A 31 9.53 -4.78 -10.86
N LYS A 32 10.36 -5.74 -11.31
CA LYS A 32 9.97 -7.16 -11.34
C LYS A 32 9.55 -7.69 -9.97
N LYS A 33 10.12 -7.17 -8.88
CA LYS A 33 9.76 -7.56 -7.50
C LYS A 33 8.32 -7.20 -7.15
N ASN A 34 7.68 -6.26 -7.86
CA ASN A 34 6.29 -5.89 -7.61
C ASN A 34 5.33 -7.06 -7.91
N ALA A 35 5.73 -8.02 -8.76
CA ALA A 35 4.94 -9.23 -9.04
C ALA A 35 4.65 -10.05 -7.77
N ASP A 36 5.52 -9.97 -6.76
CA ASP A 36 5.37 -10.69 -5.50
C ASP A 36 4.15 -10.26 -4.67
N PHE A 37 3.55 -9.11 -4.98
CA PHE A 37 2.35 -8.59 -4.32
C PHE A 37 1.04 -9.01 -5.00
N ALA A 38 1.09 -9.69 -6.17
CA ALA A 38 -0.11 -10.02 -6.95
C ALA A 38 -1.14 -10.85 -6.16
N GLY A 39 -0.71 -11.67 -5.19
CA GLY A 39 -1.62 -12.43 -4.32
C GLY A 39 -2.21 -11.64 -3.14
N LEU A 40 -1.85 -10.37 -2.98
CA LEU A 40 -2.29 -9.51 -1.88
C LEU A 40 -3.18 -8.34 -2.34
N ILE A 41 -3.23 -8.09 -3.65
CA ILE A 41 -4.08 -7.03 -4.21
C ILE A 41 -5.56 -7.43 -4.13
N ASP A 42 -6.40 -6.42 -4.09
CA ASP A 42 -7.84 -6.55 -4.30
C ASP A 42 -8.16 -6.72 -5.78
N ASP A 43 -9.19 -7.50 -6.10
CA ASP A 43 -9.56 -7.87 -7.47
C ASP A 43 -10.52 -6.87 -8.13
N ASP A 44 -11.38 -6.20 -7.36
CA ASP A 44 -12.30 -5.18 -7.87
C ASP A 44 -11.90 -3.74 -7.47
N GLY A 45 -10.84 -3.61 -6.67
CA GLY A 45 -10.31 -2.34 -6.19
C GLY A 45 -11.11 -1.77 -5.01
N ILE A 46 -11.92 -2.58 -4.33
CA ILE A 46 -12.76 -2.16 -3.21
C ILE A 46 -12.33 -2.86 -1.92
N VAL A 47 -11.55 -2.14 -1.11
CA VAL A 47 -11.10 -2.65 0.18
C VAL A 47 -12.01 -2.16 1.30
N CYS A 48 -12.88 -3.04 1.81
CA CYS A 48 -13.73 -2.74 2.96
C CYS A 48 -12.90 -2.56 4.25
N ILE A 49 -13.15 -1.47 4.98
CA ILE A 49 -12.48 -1.23 6.27
C ILE A 49 -12.80 -2.35 7.28
N PRO A 50 -14.07 -2.64 7.61
CA PRO A 50 -14.40 -3.82 8.40
C PRO A 50 -14.26 -5.11 7.58
N ALA A 51 -14.16 -6.24 8.26
CA ALA A 51 -14.21 -7.55 7.60
C ALA A 51 -15.61 -7.78 6.99
N VAL A 52 -15.67 -8.11 5.70
CA VAL A 52 -16.91 -8.34 4.97
C VAL A 52 -16.74 -9.59 4.10
N ARG A 53 -17.78 -10.44 4.03
CA ARG A 53 -17.83 -11.61 3.11
C ARG A 53 -16.61 -12.56 3.18
N GLY A 54 -15.99 -12.69 4.35
CA GLY A 54 -14.84 -13.59 4.54
C GLY A 54 -13.49 -12.94 4.27
N GLU A 55 -13.46 -11.69 3.80
CA GLU A 55 -12.24 -10.92 3.71
C GLU A 55 -11.79 -10.39 5.08
N LYS A 56 -10.48 -10.26 5.24
CA LYS A 56 -9.87 -9.63 6.41
C LYS A 56 -10.16 -8.13 6.38
N THR A 57 -10.05 -7.49 7.54
CA THR A 57 -10.14 -6.01 7.64
C THR A 57 -9.09 -5.35 6.74
N ALA A 58 -9.39 -4.15 6.22
CA ALA A 58 -8.44 -3.37 5.43
C ALA A 58 -7.09 -3.20 6.14
N ALA A 59 -7.11 -2.97 7.46
CA ALA A 59 -5.91 -2.85 8.27
C ALA A 59 -5.03 -4.11 8.19
N LYS A 60 -5.62 -5.31 8.27
CA LYS A 60 -4.88 -6.58 8.17
C LYS A 60 -4.41 -6.90 6.76
N ARG A 61 -5.16 -6.50 5.74
CA ARG A 61 -4.73 -6.63 4.34
C ARG A 61 -3.55 -5.69 4.05
N LEU A 62 -3.61 -4.45 4.53
CA LEU A 62 -2.52 -3.49 4.43
C LEU A 62 -1.26 -3.93 5.20
N GLU A 63 -1.43 -4.46 6.41
CA GLU A 63 -0.34 -5.04 7.21
C GLU A 63 0.39 -6.15 6.44
N ALA A 64 -0.34 -7.01 5.72
CA ALA A 64 0.26 -8.06 4.89
C ALA A 64 1.11 -7.50 3.73
N ILE A 65 0.67 -6.42 3.07
CA ILE A 65 1.48 -5.70 2.06
C ILE A 65 2.76 -5.17 2.70
N LEU A 66 2.67 -4.55 3.88
CA LEU A 66 3.83 -3.99 4.57
C LEU A 66 4.82 -5.07 5.01
N HIS A 67 4.35 -6.17 5.58
CA HIS A 67 5.18 -7.34 5.88
C HIS A 67 5.91 -7.83 4.64
N LYS A 68 5.21 -7.97 3.51
CA LYS A 68 5.81 -8.43 2.26
C LYS A 68 6.83 -7.43 1.70
N ALA A 69 6.59 -6.13 1.86
CA ALA A 69 7.45 -5.07 1.36
C ALA A 69 8.74 -4.88 2.18
N TYR A 70 8.65 -4.95 3.50
CA TYR A 70 9.81 -4.80 4.39
C TYR A 70 10.53 -6.13 4.65
N GLY A 71 9.87 -7.28 4.43
CA GLY A 71 10.45 -8.59 4.69
C GLY A 71 10.96 -8.70 6.13
N ASP A 72 12.23 -9.08 6.28
CA ASP A 72 12.89 -9.23 7.58
C ASP A 72 13.07 -7.90 8.34
N GLU A 73 13.01 -6.75 7.64
CA GLU A 73 13.07 -5.43 8.27
C GLU A 73 11.74 -5.03 8.93
N TRP A 74 10.66 -5.78 8.70
CA TRP A 74 9.39 -5.48 9.32
C TRP A 74 9.43 -5.79 10.82
N THR A 75 9.36 -4.73 11.64
CA THR A 75 9.42 -4.81 13.10
C THR A 75 8.37 -3.89 13.72
N SER A 76 8.05 -4.11 15.00
CA SER A 76 7.17 -3.21 15.76
C SER A 76 7.66 -1.75 15.74
N SER A 77 8.98 -1.53 15.72
CA SER A 77 9.55 -0.19 15.63
C SER A 77 9.29 0.48 14.27
N VAL A 78 9.39 -0.27 13.17
CA VAL A 78 9.04 0.24 11.83
C VAL A 78 7.56 0.59 11.77
N GLU A 79 6.68 -0.28 12.26
CA GLU A 79 5.23 -0.02 12.30
C GLU A 79 4.92 1.25 13.13
N GLN A 80 5.49 1.37 14.33
CA GLN A 80 5.32 2.55 15.18
C GLN A 80 5.80 3.83 14.50
N ASN A 81 6.93 3.79 13.79
CA ASN A 81 7.44 4.93 13.05
C ASN A 81 6.51 5.34 11.89
N LEU A 82 5.97 4.36 11.15
CA LEU A 82 4.99 4.61 10.10
C LEU A 82 3.71 5.26 10.67
N LEU A 83 3.17 4.72 11.77
CA LEU A 83 1.97 5.24 12.43
C LEU A 83 2.18 6.65 13.00
N LYS A 84 3.36 6.91 13.59
CA LYS A 84 3.75 8.24 14.07
C LYS A 84 3.83 9.26 12.93
N ALA A 85 4.38 8.87 11.78
CA ALA A 85 4.48 9.75 10.61
C ALA A 85 3.10 10.20 10.11
N VAL A 86 2.10 9.32 10.16
CA VAL A 86 0.71 9.64 9.79
C VAL A 86 -0.16 10.09 10.98
N LYS A 87 0.44 10.27 12.17
CA LYS A 87 -0.21 10.70 13.40
C LYS A 87 -1.45 9.85 13.75
N ALA A 88 -1.37 8.54 13.58
CA ALA A 88 -2.44 7.58 13.88
C ALA A 88 -2.01 6.62 15.01
N LYS A 89 -2.99 6.02 15.69
CA LYS A 89 -2.74 5.06 16.77
C LYS A 89 -2.43 3.66 16.21
N ASP A 90 -3.13 3.29 15.15
CA ASP A 90 -3.08 2.00 14.47
C ASP A 90 -3.50 2.17 13.00
N LEU A 91 -3.32 1.14 12.18
CA LEU A 91 -3.68 1.19 10.76
C LEU A 91 -5.18 1.39 10.55
N GLU A 92 -6.03 0.89 11.45
CA GLU A 92 -7.49 1.04 11.33
C GLU A 92 -7.94 2.49 11.53
N SER A 93 -7.51 3.15 12.61
CA SER A 93 -7.77 4.58 12.85
C SER A 93 -7.15 5.45 11.76
N TRP A 94 -5.99 5.07 11.21
CA TRP A 94 -5.44 5.77 10.05
C TRP A 94 -6.37 5.68 8.84
N LEU A 95 -6.80 4.47 8.45
CA LEU A 95 -7.67 4.25 7.29
C LEU A 95 -9.03 4.96 7.44
N ARG A 96 -9.62 4.94 8.65
CA ARG A 96 -10.92 5.56 8.91
C ARG A 96 -10.87 7.08 8.97
N ASP A 97 -9.91 7.63 9.72
CA ASP A 97 -10.02 9.01 10.18
C ASP A 97 -9.05 9.96 9.46
N LYS A 98 -8.00 9.42 8.82
CA LYS A 98 -6.85 10.24 8.36
C LYS A 98 -6.45 10.00 6.92
N PHE A 99 -6.63 8.78 6.41
CA PHE A 99 -6.15 8.37 5.09
C PHE A 99 -6.64 9.33 4.00
N PHE A 100 -7.95 9.57 3.93
CA PHE A 100 -8.55 10.37 2.87
C PHE A 100 -8.06 11.83 2.86
N ASP A 101 -8.05 12.48 4.03
CA ASP A 101 -7.55 13.85 4.18
C ASP A 101 -6.07 13.96 3.80
N GLN A 102 -5.24 13.03 4.29
CA GLN A 102 -3.81 13.00 4.00
C GLN A 102 -3.52 12.69 2.53
N HIS A 103 -4.27 11.75 1.94
CA HIS A 103 -4.15 11.38 0.54
C HIS A 103 -4.49 12.60 -0.34
N SER A 104 -5.66 13.20 -0.10
CA SER A 104 -6.09 14.40 -0.83
C SER A 104 -5.06 15.53 -0.74
N LYS A 105 -4.54 15.82 0.47
CA LYS A 105 -3.48 16.83 0.66
C LYS A 105 -2.21 16.51 -0.11
N LEU A 106 -1.78 15.26 -0.14
CA LEU A 106 -0.59 14.82 -0.86
C LEU A 106 -0.71 15.11 -2.36
N PHE A 107 -1.92 14.95 -2.91
CA PHE A 107 -2.24 15.23 -4.32
C PHE A 107 -2.85 16.64 -4.52
N GLN A 108 -2.54 17.58 -3.63
CA GLN A 108 -2.93 19.00 -3.74
C GLN A 108 -4.45 19.23 -3.87
N HIS A 109 -5.25 18.40 -3.22
CA HIS A 109 -6.72 18.42 -3.29
C HIS A 109 -7.28 18.27 -4.70
N ARG A 110 -6.54 17.59 -5.59
CA ARG A 110 -7.02 17.25 -6.92
C ARG A 110 -7.76 15.91 -6.87
N PRO A 111 -8.86 15.77 -7.62
CA PRO A 111 -9.53 14.49 -7.82
C PRO A 111 -8.58 13.42 -8.36
#